data_AF-A0A3R7TWJ1-F1
#
_entry.id   AF-A0A3R7TWJ1-F1
#
_cell.length_a   1.000
_cell.length_b   1.000
_cell.length_c   1.000
_cell.angle_alpha   90.00
_cell.angle_beta   90.00
_cell.angle_gamma   90.00
#
_symmetry.space_group_name_H-M   'P 1'
#
loop_
_entity.id
_entity.type
_entity.pdbx_description
1 polymer ?
#
loop_
_entity_poly.entity_id
_entity_poly.type
_entity_poly.pdbx_seq_one_letter_code
_entity_poly.pdbx_strand_id
1 'polypeptide(L)'
;MGRSVPTWRMRVDRELEALAPYRRLLPRDEQAVLDDLIAHLKQRRGVAGMLPAHDPWTPLLLTALLEAWVRIRSLEASLEEEHAG
;
A
#
# COMPACT_ATOMS: atom_id res chain seq x y z
N MET A 1 -8.59 -5.70 -34.12
CA MET A 1 -8.64 -4.69 -33.04
C MET A 1 -7.99 -5.30 -31.80
N GLY A 2 -6.67 -5.15 -31.65
CA GLY A 2 -5.88 -5.83 -30.62
C GLY A 2 -6.24 -5.34 -29.22
N ARG A 3 -6.43 -6.26 -28.26
CA ARG A 3 -6.69 -5.92 -26.86
C ARG A 3 -5.48 -5.14 -26.32
N SER A 4 -5.67 -3.87 -25.98
CA SER A 4 -4.63 -3.07 -25.32
C SER A 4 -4.15 -3.79 -24.05
N VAL A 5 -2.83 -3.93 -23.90
CA VAL A 5 -2.24 -4.49 -22.67
C VAL A 5 -2.58 -3.54 -21.51
N PRO A 6 -3.15 -4.04 -20.40
CA PRO A 6 -3.45 -3.21 -19.24
C PRO A 6 -2.19 -2.51 -18.74
N THR A 7 -2.27 -1.20 -18.52
CA THR A 7 -1.17 -0.46 -17.92
C THR A 7 -0.87 -0.99 -16.52
N TRP A 8 0.37 -0.82 -16.05
CA TRP A 8 0.76 -1.16 -14.67
C TRP A 8 -0.24 -0.63 -13.64
N ARG A 9 -0.65 0.63 -13.80
CA ARG A 9 -1.65 1.28 -12.96
C ARG A 9 -2.99 0.53 -12.92
N MET A 10 -3.50 0.10 -14.07
CA MET A 10 -4.75 -0.68 -14.14
C MET A 10 -4.62 -2.04 -13.47
N ARG A 11 -3.44 -2.68 -13.57
CA ARG A 11 -3.18 -3.95 -12.89
C ARG A 11 -3.21 -3.77 -11.37
N VAL A 12 -2.49 -2.77 -10.86
CA VAL A 12 -2.50 -2.42 -9.43
C VAL A 12 -3.90 -2.06 -8.93
N ASP A 13 -4.62 -1.20 -9.64
CA ASP A 13 -5.96 -0.78 -9.22
C ASP A 13 -6.91 -2.00 -9.13
N ARG A 14 -6.81 -2.96 -10.06
CA ARG A 14 -7.56 -4.23 -10.02
C ARG A 14 -7.21 -5.09 -8.81
N GLU A 15 -5.92 -5.27 -8.49
CA GLU A 15 -5.51 -6.07 -7.33
C GLU A 15 -6.00 -5.44 -6.02
N LEU A 16 -5.95 -4.11 -5.91
CA LEU A 16 -6.44 -3.40 -4.72
C LEU A 16 -7.97 -3.47 -4.60
N GLU A 17 -8.71 -3.41 -5.71
CA GLU A 17 -10.16 -3.61 -5.71
C GLU A 17 -10.55 -5.04 -5.28
N ALA A 18 -9.73 -6.03 -5.62
CA ALA A 18 -9.93 -7.42 -5.22
C ALA A 18 -9.84 -7.65 -3.70
N LEU A 19 -9.28 -6.70 -2.94
CA LEU A 19 -9.27 -6.73 -1.47
C LEU A 19 -10.61 -6.38 -0.83
N ALA A 20 -11.59 -5.86 -1.58
CA ALA A 20 -12.86 -5.41 -1.00
C ALA A 20 -13.62 -6.48 -0.18
N PRO A 21 -13.68 -7.76 -0.60
CA PRO A 21 -14.29 -8.82 0.23
C PRO A 21 -13.51 -9.07 1.52
N TYR A 22 -12.18 -9.10 1.44
CA TYR A 22 -11.31 -9.27 2.62
C TYR A 22 -11.52 -8.13 3.62
N ARG A 23 -11.48 -6.88 3.14
CA ARG A 23 -11.76 -5.68 3.95
C ARG A 23 -13.08 -5.79 4.71
N ARG A 24 -14.16 -6.27 4.07
CA ARG A 24 -15.49 -6.38 4.71
C ARG A 24 -15.53 -7.36 5.89
N LEU A 25 -14.59 -8.30 5.95
CA LEU A 25 -14.51 -9.31 7.02
C LEU A 25 -13.69 -8.81 8.23
N LEU A 26 -12.98 -7.70 8.10
CA LEU A 26 -12.16 -7.15 9.17
C LEU A 26 -13.01 -6.35 10.18
N PRO A 27 -12.59 -6.26 11.46
CA PRO A 27 -13.03 -5.25 12.41
C PRO A 27 -12.96 -3.81 11.86
N ARG A 28 -13.78 -2.89 12.38
CA ARG A 28 -13.89 -1.53 11.82
C ARG A 28 -12.59 -0.71 11.91
N ASP A 29 -11.85 -0.89 13.00
CA ASP A 29 -10.53 -0.31 13.21
C ASP A 29 -9.51 -0.86 12.20
N GLU A 30 -9.48 -2.17 11.99
CA GLU A 30 -8.62 -2.80 10.98
C GLU A 30 -9.01 -2.41 9.55
N GLN A 31 -10.30 -2.21 9.26
CA GLN A 31 -10.76 -1.66 7.99
C GLN A 31 -10.17 -0.28 7.71
N ALA A 32 -10.15 0.60 8.70
CA ALA A 32 -9.58 1.94 8.56
C ALA A 32 -8.08 1.87 8.28
N VAL A 33 -7.34 1.01 9.00
CA VAL A 33 -5.91 0.79 8.75
C VAL A 33 -5.65 0.27 7.34
N LEU A 34 -6.47 -0.67 6.85
CA LEU A 34 -6.36 -1.17 5.49
C LEU A 34 -6.68 -0.10 4.44
N ASP A 35 -7.70 0.73 4.68
CA ASP A 35 -8.08 1.82 3.78
C ASP A 35 -6.95 2.86 3.64
N ASP A 36 -6.32 3.23 4.77
CA ASP A 36 -5.15 4.11 4.78
C ASP A 36 -4.00 3.51 3.97
N LEU A 37 -3.67 2.24 4.24
CA LEU A 37 -2.61 1.53 3.50
C LEU A 37 -2.89 1.53 1.98
N ILE A 38 -4.12 1.20 1.57
CA ILE A 38 -4.51 1.20 0.15
C ILE A 38 -4.38 2.60 -0.46
N ALA A 39 -4.75 3.65 0.28
CA ALA A 39 -4.58 5.03 -0.18
C ALA A 39 -3.11 5.38 -0.41
N HIS A 40 -2.21 4.99 0.51
CA HIS A 40 -0.77 5.16 0.37
C HIS A 40 -0.22 4.42 -0.85
N LEU A 41 -0.62 3.16 -1.05
CA LEU A 41 -0.20 2.37 -2.22
C LEU A 41 -0.66 3.01 -3.55
N LYS A 42 -1.87 3.57 -3.59
CA LYS A 42 -2.39 4.30 -4.77
C LYS A 42 -1.63 5.58 -5.05
N GLN A 43 -1.08 6.26 -4.05
CA GLN A 43 -0.24 7.45 -4.24
C GLN A 43 1.15 7.08 -4.76
N ARG A 44 1.73 5.97 -4.28
CA ARG A 44 3.09 5.52 -4.63
C ARG A 44 3.16 4.59 -5.85
N ARG A 45 2.03 4.30 -6.52
CA ARG A 45 1.94 3.37 -7.66
C ARG A 45 2.84 3.69 -8.86
N GLY A 46 3.29 4.93 -9.00
CA GLY A 46 4.28 5.33 -10.02
C GLY A 46 5.68 4.77 -9.76
N VAL A 47 6.06 4.63 -8.48
CA VAL A 47 7.37 4.07 -8.06
C VAL A 47 7.36 2.54 -8.14
N ALA A 48 6.24 1.90 -7.76
CA ALA A 48 6.07 0.46 -7.86
C ALA A 48 6.20 -0.07 -9.31
N GLY A 49 5.84 0.75 -10.31
CA GLY A 49 5.95 0.40 -11.73
C GLY A 49 7.38 0.45 -12.28
N MET A 50 8.35 0.93 -11.50
CA MET A 50 9.77 0.92 -11.84
C MET A 50 10.43 -0.42 -11.50
N LEU A 51 9.77 -1.27 -10.71
CA LEU A 51 10.24 -2.62 -10.45
C LEU A 51 9.78 -3.52 -11.61
N PRO A 52 10.70 -4.18 -12.35
CA PRO A 52 10.33 -5.10 -13.42
C PRO A 52 9.77 -6.40 -12.80
N ALA A 53 8.54 -6.35 -12.30
CA ALA A 53 7.86 -7.47 -11.71
C ALA A 53 6.75 -7.95 -12.65
N HIS A 54 6.76 -9.25 -12.98
CA HIS A 54 5.64 -9.86 -13.69
C HIS A 54 4.38 -9.85 -12.82
N ASP A 55 4.53 -9.92 -11.50
CA ASP A 55 3.46 -9.90 -10.51
C ASP A 55 3.33 -8.52 -9.82
N PRO A 56 2.14 -7.90 -9.76
CA PRO A 56 1.94 -6.62 -9.09
C PRO A 56 2.08 -6.66 -7.56
N TRP A 57 1.86 -7.81 -6.94
CA TRP A 57 1.89 -7.92 -5.49
C TRP A 57 3.29 -7.74 -4.91
N THR A 58 4.32 -8.24 -5.59
CA THR A 58 5.71 -8.10 -5.12
C THR A 58 6.08 -6.64 -4.79
N PRO A 59 5.98 -5.67 -5.71
CA PRO A 59 6.27 -4.26 -5.38
C PRO A 59 5.22 -3.62 -4.47
N LEU A 60 3.95 -4.05 -4.49
CA LEU A 60 2.93 -3.53 -3.58
C LEU A 60 3.22 -3.90 -2.12
N LEU A 61 3.58 -5.16 -1.87
CA LEU A 61 3.94 -5.64 -0.53
C LEU A 61 5.23 -4.98 -0.04
N LEU A 62 6.24 -4.82 -0.90
CA LEU A 62 7.45 -4.08 -0.53
C LEU A 62 7.14 -2.62 -0.16
N THR A 63 6.26 -1.97 -0.93
CA THR A 63 5.83 -0.59 -0.64
C THR A 63 5.04 -0.52 0.67
N ALA A 64 4.17 -1.49 0.94
CA ALA A 64 3.40 -1.58 2.17
C ALA A 64 4.30 -1.75 3.40
N LEU A 65 5.30 -2.64 3.31
CA LEU A 65 6.30 -2.82 4.37
C LEU A 65 7.11 -1.55 4.60
N LEU A 66 7.53 -0.87 3.53
CA LEU A 66 8.25 0.39 3.63
C LEU A 66 7.42 1.47 4.34
N GLU A 67 6.13 1.58 4.01
CA GLU A 67 5.22 2.52 4.68
C GLU A 67 5.11 2.20 6.18
N ALA A 68 4.99 0.92 6.55
CA ALA A 68 4.98 0.50 7.95
C ALA A 68 6.27 0.89 8.69
N TRP A 69 7.44 0.65 8.08
CA TRP A 69 8.74 1.05 8.65
C TRP A 69 8.87 2.56 8.83
N VAL A 70 8.39 3.36 7.88
CA VAL A 70 8.38 4.82 7.98
C VAL A 70 7.48 5.26 9.14
N ARG A 71 6.29 4.67 9.28
CA ARG A 71 5.36 4.97 10.38
C ARG A 71 5.96 4.62 11.74
N ILE A 72 6.59 3.45 11.87
CA ILE A 72 7.27 3.03 13.10
C ILE A 72 8.37 4.03 13.47
N ARG A 73 9.27 4.37 12.53
CA ARG A 73 10.33 5.35 12.77
C ARG A 73 9.80 6.73 13.19
N SER A 74 8.70 7.17 12.60
CA SER A 74 8.07 8.43 12.98
C SER A 74 7.53 8.39 14.40
N LEU A 75 6.93 7.27 14.81
CA LEU A 75 6.42 7.09 16.17
C LEU A 75 7.56 7.00 17.18
N GLU A 76 8.62 6.26 16.87
CA GLU A 76 9.83 6.18 17.70
C GLU A 76 10.44 7.57 17.94
N ALA A 77 10.60 8.37 16.88
CA ALA A 77 11.13 9.74 16.98
C ALA A 77 10.23 10.65 17.85
N SER A 78 8.90 10.59 17.67
CA SER A 78 7.97 11.39 18.49
C SER A 78 8.00 10.99 19.97
N LEU A 79 8.17 9.71 20.27
CA LEU A 79 8.31 9.24 21.65
C LEU A 79 9.63 9.72 22.28
N GLU A 80 10.73 9.69 21.53
CA GLU A 80 12.02 10.22 22.00
C GLU A 80 11.94 11.72 22.32
N GLU A 81 11.24 12.50 21.49
CA GLU A 81 11.00 13.93 21.71
C GLU A 81 10.16 14.20 22.98
N GLU A 82 9.11 13.40 23.22
CA GLU A 82 8.23 13.55 24.38
C GLU A 82 8.92 13.15 25.70
N HIS A 83 9.86 12.20 25.67
CA HIS A 83 10.63 11.77 26.85
C HIS A 83 11.89 12.61 27.11
N ALA A 84 12.28 13.47 26.15
CA ALA A 84 13.43 14.37 26.28
C ALA A 84 13.06 15.77 26.80
N GLY A 85 11.76 16.10 26.87
CA GLY A 85 11.22 17.36 27.42
C GLY A 85 10.71 17.22 28.85
#